data_AF-A0A1F5AMR2-F1
#
_entry.id   AF-A0A1F5AMR2-F1
#
_cell.length_a   1.000
_cell.length_b   1.000
_cell.length_c   1.000
_cell.angle_alpha   90.00
_cell.angle_beta   90.00
_cell.angle_gamma   90.00
#
_symmetry.space_group_name_H-M   'P 1'
#
loop_
_entity.id
_entity.type
_entity.pdbx_description
1 polymer ?
#
loop_
_entity_poly.entity_id
_entity_poly.type
_entity_poly.pdbx_seq_one_letter_code
_entity_poly.pdbx_strand_id
1 'polypeptide(L)'
;MKKALSAIAIVAILAAVPAAAFEDAAASTQPTSEQAAQKAAQTAGIKVAVSLLDKLTGTFKEMAETGTGDRAVLEKAMQEIITEARQARAQKQVDAVFFFKFNRLITIIQLAIVEDPKGILAPLVDREVGDFIEEVTGERIVLPSKGGKGVGIGLIAGALADEILNLRIYLETLPRREALIQEFYGQFSQPKK
;
A
#
# COMPACT_ATOMS: atom_id res chain seq x y z
N MET A 1 43.56 2.80 -11.09
CA MET A 1 42.19 3.31 -11.32
C MET A 1 41.25 2.13 -11.25
N LYS A 2 40.19 2.25 -10.45
CA LYS A 2 39.39 1.14 -9.92
C LYS A 2 38.37 0.62 -10.93
N LYS A 3 38.35 -0.71 -11.03
CA LYS A 3 37.40 -1.66 -11.61
C LYS A 3 35.99 -1.10 -11.92
N ALA A 4 35.65 -1.10 -13.21
CA ALA A 4 34.26 -1.22 -13.66
C ALA A 4 33.81 -2.66 -13.44
N LEU A 5 32.93 -2.87 -12.45
CA LEU A 5 32.34 -4.16 -12.15
C LEU A 5 30.83 -4.06 -12.35
N SER A 6 30.33 -4.94 -13.22
CA SER A 6 29.04 -5.61 -13.08
C SER A 6 27.76 -4.87 -13.54
N ALA A 7 27.63 -4.66 -14.85
CA ALA A 7 26.32 -4.60 -15.53
C ALA A 7 25.96 -5.90 -16.27
N ILE A 8 26.84 -6.93 -16.21
CA ILE A 8 26.71 -8.19 -16.97
C ILE A 8 26.26 -9.36 -16.08
N ALA A 9 26.28 -9.22 -14.74
CA ALA A 9 25.91 -10.31 -13.84
C ALA A 9 24.40 -10.49 -13.58
N ILE A 10 23.53 -9.55 -14.02
CA ILE A 10 22.08 -9.68 -13.81
C ILE A 10 21.40 -10.44 -14.97
N VAL A 11 22.03 -10.51 -16.15
CA VAL A 11 21.48 -11.24 -17.31
C VAL A 11 21.79 -12.75 -17.24
N ALA A 12 22.79 -13.17 -16.45
CA ALA A 12 23.22 -14.57 -16.38
C ALA A 12 22.47 -15.45 -15.35
N ILE A 13 21.58 -14.87 -14.53
CA ILE A 13 20.75 -15.64 -13.56
C ILE A 13 19.39 -16.04 -14.17
N LEU A 14 19.09 -15.63 -15.42
CA LEU A 14 17.82 -15.93 -16.11
C LEU A 14 17.82 -17.16 -17.03
N ALA A 15 18.92 -17.94 -17.11
CA ALA A 15 19.10 -18.96 -18.14
C ALA A 15 19.25 -20.40 -17.63
N ALA A 16 18.57 -20.77 -16.54
CA ALA A 16 18.54 -22.16 -16.07
C ALA A 16 17.15 -22.57 -15.56
N VAL A 17 16.15 -22.47 -16.43
CA VAL A 17 14.93 -23.27 -16.31
C VAL A 17 14.95 -24.28 -17.45
N PRO A 18 15.04 -25.60 -17.18
CA PRO A 18 15.04 -26.59 -18.25
C PRO A 18 13.72 -26.53 -19.02
N ALA A 19 13.82 -26.34 -20.35
CA ALA A 19 12.72 -26.22 -21.30
C ALA A 19 11.98 -27.55 -21.58
N ALA A 20 11.95 -28.49 -20.64
CA ALA A 20 11.49 -29.86 -20.86
C ALA A 20 10.31 -30.31 -19.97
N ALA A 21 9.56 -29.38 -19.38
CA ALA A 21 8.49 -29.72 -18.42
C ALA A 21 7.10 -29.14 -18.75
N PHE A 22 6.85 -28.67 -19.98
CA PHE A 22 5.57 -28.04 -20.36
C PHE A 22 4.88 -28.70 -21.56
N GLU A 23 5.02 -30.01 -21.71
CA GLU A 23 4.15 -30.81 -22.60
C GLU A 23 3.56 -31.96 -21.77
N ASP A 24 2.52 -31.66 -20.99
CA ASP A 24 1.26 -32.44 -20.86
C ASP A 24 0.46 -31.91 -19.65
N ALA A 25 -0.39 -30.90 -19.85
CA ALA A 25 -1.33 -30.47 -18.81
C ALA A 25 -2.61 -29.87 -19.41
N ALA A 26 -3.15 -30.52 -20.46
CA ALA A 26 -4.55 -30.40 -20.80
C ALA A 26 -5.38 -31.40 -19.96
N ALA A 27 -5.25 -31.32 -18.63
CA ALA A 27 -6.04 -32.10 -17.69
C ALA A 27 -6.72 -31.13 -16.72
N SER A 28 -8.05 -31.21 -16.67
CA SER A 28 -8.93 -30.57 -15.69
C SER A 28 -8.37 -30.67 -14.27
N THR A 29 -7.64 -29.64 -13.81
CA THR A 29 -7.25 -29.52 -12.41
C THR A 29 -8.38 -28.85 -11.65
N GLN A 30 -9.23 -29.64 -11.01
CA GLN A 30 -9.98 -29.16 -9.86
C GLN A 30 -8.98 -28.53 -8.88
N PRO A 31 -9.26 -27.35 -8.30
CA PRO A 31 -8.35 -26.76 -7.33
C PRO A 31 -8.19 -27.74 -6.17
N THR A 32 -6.95 -28.17 -5.92
CA THR A 32 -6.59 -28.98 -4.74
C THR A 32 -7.13 -28.30 -3.48
N SER A 33 -7.58 -29.08 -2.48
CA SER A 33 -8.15 -28.59 -1.22
C SER A 33 -7.32 -27.49 -0.54
N GLU A 34 -6.00 -27.52 -0.75
CA GLU A 34 -5.05 -26.50 -0.30
C GLU A 34 -5.18 -25.15 -1.03
N GLN A 35 -5.40 -25.14 -2.34
CA GLN A 35 -5.63 -23.91 -3.12
C GLN A 35 -6.99 -23.28 -2.79
N ALA A 36 -8.01 -24.08 -2.53
CA ALA A 36 -9.31 -23.60 -2.08
C ALA A 36 -9.22 -22.95 -0.68
N ALA A 37 -8.45 -23.56 0.24
CA ALA A 37 -8.20 -23.00 1.57
C ALA A 37 -7.39 -21.69 1.52
N GLN A 38 -6.37 -21.60 0.66
CA GLN A 38 -5.59 -20.38 0.46
C GLN A 38 -6.45 -19.24 -0.12
N LYS A 39 -7.30 -19.54 -1.11
CA LYS A 39 -8.24 -18.56 -1.67
C LYS A 39 -9.27 -18.08 -0.65
N ALA A 40 -9.77 -18.98 0.20
CA ALA A 40 -10.68 -18.61 1.29
C ALA A 40 -10.00 -17.73 2.35
N ALA A 41 -8.78 -18.08 2.75
CA ALA A 41 -7.98 -17.28 3.68
C ALA A 41 -7.64 -15.91 3.11
N GLN A 42 -7.27 -15.82 1.83
CA GLN A 42 -7.04 -14.55 1.13
C GLN A 42 -8.31 -13.70 1.09
N THR A 43 -9.45 -14.30 0.77
CA THR A 43 -10.75 -13.59 0.74
C THR A 43 -11.13 -13.06 2.12
N ALA A 44 -10.92 -13.85 3.18
CA ALA A 44 -11.15 -13.41 4.55
C ALA A 44 -10.20 -12.26 4.93
N GLY A 45 -8.93 -12.36 4.53
CA GLY A 45 -7.94 -11.32 4.76
C GLY A 45 -8.26 -10.00 4.07
N ILE A 46 -8.70 -10.06 2.81
CA ILE A 46 -9.19 -8.90 2.06
C ILE A 46 -10.34 -8.22 2.80
N LYS A 47 -11.32 -8.99 3.33
CA LYS A 47 -12.44 -8.41 4.09
C LYS A 47 -11.97 -7.65 5.34
N VAL A 48 -10.98 -8.19 6.06
CA VAL A 48 -10.41 -7.50 7.23
C VAL A 48 -9.70 -6.21 6.82
N ALA A 49 -8.90 -6.26 5.76
CA ALA A 49 -8.20 -5.08 5.23
C ALA A 49 -9.18 -4.00 4.74
N VAL A 50 -10.25 -4.37 4.04
CA VAL A 50 -11.33 -3.45 3.62
C VAL A 50 -11.99 -2.83 4.85
N SER A 51 -12.29 -3.62 5.89
CA SER A 51 -12.90 -3.10 7.12
C SER A 51 -12.03 -2.05 7.81
N LEU A 52 -10.70 -2.20 7.79
CA LEU A 52 -9.78 -1.20 8.34
C LEU A 52 -9.83 0.12 7.55
N LEU A 53 -9.89 0.04 6.21
CA LEU A 53 -10.06 1.21 5.35
C LEU A 53 -11.43 1.87 5.57
N ASP A 54 -12.49 1.07 5.69
CA ASP A 54 -13.84 1.58 5.93
C ASP A 54 -13.93 2.32 7.26
N LYS A 55 -13.35 1.77 8.34
CA LYS A 55 -13.27 2.45 9.65
C LYS A 55 -12.56 3.80 9.54
N LEU A 56 -11.40 3.82 8.89
CA LEU A 56 -10.64 5.05 8.67
C LEU A 56 -11.45 6.10 7.89
N THR A 57 -12.05 5.71 6.77
CA THR A 57 -12.88 6.63 5.97
C THR A 57 -14.13 7.09 6.74
N GLY A 58 -14.70 6.20 7.54
CA GLY A 58 -15.84 6.49 8.42
C GLY A 58 -15.52 7.57 9.44
N THR A 59 -14.34 7.51 10.08
CA THR A 59 -13.88 8.55 11.01
C THR A 59 -13.82 9.92 10.34
N PHE A 60 -13.22 10.02 9.14
CA PHE A 60 -13.15 11.30 8.43
C PHE A 60 -14.51 11.79 7.93
N LYS A 61 -15.38 10.88 7.51
CA LYS A 61 -16.74 11.20 7.10
C LYS A 61 -17.54 11.78 8.28
N GLU A 62 -17.48 11.14 9.43
CA GLU A 62 -18.15 11.61 10.65
C GLU A 62 -17.66 13.01 11.03
N MET A 63 -16.35 13.24 11.04
CA MET A 63 -15.77 14.56 11.33
C MET A 63 -16.21 15.64 10.32
N ALA A 64 -16.35 15.27 9.04
CA ALA A 64 -16.83 16.19 8.01
C ALA A 64 -18.32 16.52 8.19
N GLU A 65 -19.13 15.56 8.61
CA GLU A 65 -20.57 15.73 8.85
C GLU A 65 -20.87 16.53 10.13
N THR A 66 -20.13 16.31 11.21
CA THR A 66 -20.32 17.01 12.48
C THR A 66 -19.65 18.38 12.50
N GLY A 67 -18.73 18.65 11.57
CA GLY A 67 -17.91 19.87 11.55
C GLY A 67 -16.94 19.97 12.75
N THR A 68 -16.80 18.90 13.53
CA THR A 68 -15.95 18.85 14.71
C THR A 68 -14.68 18.07 14.41
N GLY A 69 -13.58 18.80 14.23
CA GLY A 69 -12.24 18.24 14.09
C GLY A 69 -11.56 17.96 15.43
N ASP A 70 -12.26 17.33 16.39
CA ASP A 70 -11.67 17.11 17.72
C ASP A 70 -10.49 16.13 17.63
N ARG A 71 -9.31 16.66 17.96
CA ARG A 71 -8.06 15.94 17.96
C ARG A 71 -8.11 14.72 18.87
N ALA A 72 -8.73 14.82 20.05
CA ALA A 72 -8.77 13.70 21.00
C ALA A 72 -9.57 12.52 20.45
N VAL A 73 -10.66 12.82 19.74
CA VAL A 73 -11.48 11.80 19.05
C VAL A 73 -10.69 11.16 17.92
N LEU A 74 -10.01 11.95 17.09
CA LEU A 74 -9.20 11.43 15.98
C LEU A 74 -8.03 10.58 16.48
N GLU A 75 -7.28 11.04 17.49
CA GLU A 75 -6.17 10.29 18.07
C GLU A 75 -6.64 8.94 18.62
N LYS A 76 -7.77 8.93 19.34
CA LYS A 76 -8.37 7.69 19.85
C LYS A 76 -8.77 6.75 18.70
N ALA A 77 -9.47 7.25 17.69
CA ALA A 77 -9.87 6.45 16.53
C ALA A 77 -8.65 5.85 15.80
N MET A 78 -7.59 6.64 15.59
CA MET A 78 -6.36 6.17 14.95
C MET A 78 -5.66 5.10 15.79
N GLN A 79 -5.65 5.25 17.12
CA GLN A 79 -5.06 4.28 18.04
C GLN A 79 -5.83 2.95 18.03
N GLU A 80 -7.16 2.98 17.98
CA GLU A 80 -7.99 1.79 17.86
C GLU A 80 -7.72 1.07 16.53
N ILE A 81 -7.79 1.82 15.42
CA ILE A 81 -7.56 1.30 14.07
C ILE A 81 -6.18 0.65 13.93
N ILE A 82 -5.11 1.29 14.42
CA ILE A 82 -3.77 0.70 14.29
C ILE A 82 -3.58 -0.52 15.19
N THR A 83 -4.26 -0.57 16.33
CA THR A 83 -4.23 -1.73 17.22
C THR A 83 -4.89 -2.93 16.54
N GLU A 84 -6.05 -2.73 15.92
CA GLU A 84 -6.71 -3.77 15.12
C GLU A 84 -5.85 -4.20 13.93
N ALA A 85 -5.25 -3.26 13.20
CA ALA A 85 -4.37 -3.58 12.07
C ALA A 85 -3.17 -4.44 12.50
N ARG A 86 -2.56 -4.14 13.66
CA ARG A 86 -1.46 -4.94 14.23
C ARG A 86 -1.93 -6.34 14.61
N GLN A 87 -3.10 -6.47 15.21
CA GLN A 87 -3.69 -7.77 15.55
C GLN A 87 -3.98 -8.60 14.29
N ALA A 88 -4.62 -8.00 13.29
CA ALA A 88 -4.90 -8.65 12.01
C ALA A 88 -3.62 -9.10 11.31
N ARG A 89 -2.54 -8.30 11.40
CA ARG A 89 -1.22 -8.67 10.88
C ARG A 89 -0.62 -9.84 11.65
N ALA A 90 -0.68 -9.83 12.99
CA ALA A 90 -0.19 -10.92 13.84
C ALA A 90 -0.93 -12.24 13.56
N GLN A 91 -2.23 -12.16 13.25
CA GLN A 91 -3.07 -13.29 12.88
C GLN A 91 -2.92 -13.70 11.40
N LYS A 92 -2.00 -13.08 10.64
CA LYS A 92 -1.78 -13.28 9.20
C LYS A 92 -3.04 -13.08 8.34
N GLN A 93 -4.02 -12.35 8.86
CA GLN A 93 -5.21 -11.97 8.10
C GLN A 93 -4.89 -10.86 7.10
N VAL A 94 -3.91 -10.02 7.40
CA VAL A 94 -3.47 -8.94 6.51
C VAL A 94 -2.04 -9.20 6.06
N ASP A 95 -1.78 -9.01 4.77
CA ASP A 95 -0.46 -9.17 4.20
C ASP A 95 0.49 -8.01 4.58
N ALA A 96 1.79 -8.23 4.39
CA ALA A 96 2.80 -7.27 4.82
C ALA A 96 2.77 -5.96 4.01
N VAL A 97 2.43 -6.02 2.72
CA VAL A 97 2.44 -4.87 1.83
C VAL A 97 1.30 -3.93 2.19
N PHE A 98 0.08 -4.47 2.34
CA PHE A 98 -1.05 -3.68 2.83
C PHE A 98 -0.72 -3.05 4.19
N PHE A 99 -0.25 -3.84 5.17
CA PHE A 99 -0.02 -3.34 6.52
C PHE A 99 1.01 -2.21 6.55
N PHE A 100 2.08 -2.32 5.77
CA PHE A 100 3.10 -1.28 5.68
C PHE A 100 2.54 0.04 5.15
N LYS A 101 1.84 -0.01 4.01
CA LYS A 101 1.22 1.16 3.39
C LYS A 101 0.13 1.78 4.28
N PHE A 102 -0.72 0.94 4.87
CA PHE A 102 -1.75 1.37 5.81
C PHE A 102 -1.16 2.05 7.05
N ASN A 103 -0.10 1.48 7.64
CA ASN A 103 0.57 2.08 8.79
C ASN A 103 1.23 3.44 8.43
N ARG A 104 1.82 3.56 7.24
CA ARG A 104 2.35 4.85 6.76
C ARG A 104 1.23 5.87 6.62
N LEU A 105 0.09 5.48 6.06
CA LEU A 105 -1.07 6.34 5.94
C LEU A 105 -1.53 6.90 7.29
N ILE A 106 -1.67 6.05 8.31
CA ILE A 106 -2.00 6.49 9.68
C ILE A 106 -0.93 7.44 10.25
N THR A 107 0.34 7.17 9.96
CA THR A 107 1.46 8.03 10.41
C THR A 107 1.35 9.44 9.81
N ILE A 108 1.06 9.54 8.51
CA ILE A 108 0.88 10.84 7.84
C ILE A 108 -0.28 11.63 8.45
N ILE A 109 -1.40 10.95 8.77
CA ILE A 109 -2.53 11.59 9.46
C ILE A 109 -2.10 12.13 10.82
N GLN A 110 -1.35 11.35 11.62
CA GLN A 110 -0.87 11.79 12.93
C GLN A 110 0.11 12.98 12.83
N LEU A 111 1.01 12.97 11.85
CA LEU A 111 1.93 14.07 11.61
C LEU A 111 1.20 15.33 11.14
N ALA A 112 0.11 15.20 10.38
CA ALA A 112 -0.67 16.35 9.92
C ALA A 112 -1.41 17.08 11.04
N ILE A 113 -1.73 16.40 12.14
CA ILE A 113 -2.46 16.97 13.29
C ILE A 113 -1.56 17.30 14.49
N VAL A 114 -0.28 16.97 14.43
CA VAL A 114 0.63 17.20 15.55
C VAL A 114 0.86 18.70 15.73
N GLU A 115 0.68 19.17 16.96
CA GLU A 115 1.06 20.55 17.32
C GLU A 115 2.57 20.64 17.53
N ASP A 116 3.20 21.55 16.79
CA ASP A 116 4.62 21.85 16.90
C ASP A 116 4.84 23.33 17.23
N PRO A 117 4.59 23.76 18.48
CA PRO A 117 4.65 25.18 18.86
C PRO A 117 6.06 25.78 18.71
N LYS A 118 7.10 24.95 18.68
CA LYS A 118 8.50 25.38 18.52
C LYS A 118 9.01 25.20 17.09
N GLY A 119 8.24 24.60 16.20
CA GLY A 119 8.65 24.34 14.81
C GLY A 119 9.83 23.35 14.69
N ILE A 120 10.10 22.53 15.72
CA ILE A 120 11.26 21.63 15.75
C ILE A 120 11.01 20.40 14.87
N LEU A 121 9.75 19.95 14.81
CA LEU A 121 9.33 18.80 14.01
C LEU A 121 9.00 19.19 12.58
N ALA A 122 8.74 20.47 12.30
CA ALA A 122 8.35 20.95 10.97
C ALA A 122 9.24 20.43 9.83
N PRO A 123 10.60 20.45 9.90
CA PRO A 123 11.42 19.91 8.82
C PRO A 123 11.27 18.40 8.60
N LEU A 124 10.98 17.65 9.67
CA LEU A 124 10.75 16.21 9.60
C LEU A 124 9.37 15.92 9.02
N VAL A 125 8.35 16.65 9.47
CA VAL A 125 6.97 16.54 8.96
C VAL A 125 6.92 16.91 7.48
N ASP A 126 7.52 18.05 7.10
CA ASP A 126 7.55 18.52 5.71
C ASP A 126 8.20 17.48 4.78
N ARG A 127 9.30 16.85 5.23
CA ARG A 127 9.98 15.80 4.46
C ARG A 127 9.10 14.56 4.33
N GLU A 128 8.62 14.01 5.45
CA GLU A 128 7.86 12.75 5.43
C GLU A 128 6.55 12.89 4.65
N VAL A 129 5.86 14.01 4.81
CA VAL A 129 4.63 14.32 4.08
C VAL A 129 4.92 14.59 2.60
N GLY A 130 6.00 15.32 2.30
CA GLY A 130 6.44 15.57 0.92
C GLY A 130 6.78 14.28 0.18
N ASP A 131 7.57 13.40 0.80
CA ASP A 131 7.93 12.08 0.27
C ASP A 131 6.67 11.22 0.05
N PHE A 132 5.73 11.25 1.01
CA PHE A 132 4.45 10.54 0.86
C PHE A 132 3.62 11.05 -0.32
N ILE A 133 3.47 12.37 -0.48
CA ILE A 133 2.73 12.95 -1.61
C ILE A 133 3.42 12.56 -2.92
N GLU A 134 4.75 12.75 -3.02
CA GLU A 134 5.51 12.41 -4.23
C GLU A 134 5.36 10.92 -4.60
N GLU A 135 5.38 10.02 -3.62
CA GLU A 135 5.18 8.59 -3.88
C GLU A 135 3.78 8.21 -4.33
N VAL A 136 2.74 8.89 -3.82
CA VAL A 136 1.35 8.56 -4.12
C VAL A 136 0.90 9.18 -5.44
N THR A 137 1.23 10.46 -5.66
CA THR A 137 0.74 11.23 -6.81
C THR A 137 1.75 11.27 -7.96
N GLY A 138 3.03 10.97 -7.70
CA GLY A 138 4.12 11.19 -8.64
C GLY A 138 4.53 12.66 -8.77
N GLU A 139 3.91 13.56 -8.01
CA GLU A 139 4.19 15.00 -8.07
C GLU A 139 5.12 15.42 -6.95
N ARG A 140 6.28 15.97 -7.34
CA ARG A 140 7.21 16.54 -6.38
C ARG A 140 6.71 17.90 -5.91
N ILE A 141 6.14 17.93 -4.71
CA ILE A 141 5.65 19.16 -4.11
C ILE A 141 6.61 19.64 -3.02
N VAL A 142 7.05 20.89 -3.13
CA VAL A 142 7.73 21.57 -2.02
C VAL A 142 6.67 22.18 -1.13
N LEU A 143 6.39 21.56 0.01
CA LEU A 143 5.51 22.16 1.02
C LEU A 143 6.12 23.48 1.50
N PRO A 144 5.33 24.57 1.57
CA PRO A 144 5.86 25.85 2.02
C PRO A 144 6.25 25.76 3.49
N SER A 145 7.56 25.79 3.80
CA SER A 145 8.15 25.66 5.14
C SER A 145 7.78 26.77 6.14
N LYS A 146 6.84 27.66 5.83
CA LYS A 146 6.41 28.76 6.70
C LYS A 146 4.91 29.02 6.59
N GLY A 147 4.16 28.60 7.61
CA GLY A 147 2.97 29.31 8.09
C GLY A 147 1.76 29.42 7.18
N GLY A 148 1.76 28.79 6.00
CA GLY A 148 0.60 28.76 5.10
C GLY A 148 -0.49 27.83 5.61
N LYS A 149 -1.21 28.24 6.66
CA LYS A 149 -2.40 27.55 7.17
C LYS A 149 -3.41 27.41 6.02
N GLY A 150 -3.48 26.24 5.39
CA GLY A 150 -4.56 25.88 4.45
C GLY A 150 -4.10 25.16 3.18
N VAL A 151 -3.01 25.58 2.53
CA VAL A 151 -2.61 25.01 1.21
C VAL A 151 -2.05 23.59 1.34
N GLY A 152 -1.31 23.30 2.42
CA GLY A 152 -0.76 21.97 2.66
C GLY A 152 -1.82 20.91 3.00
N ILE A 153 -2.87 21.29 3.73
CA ILE A 153 -3.89 20.34 4.21
C ILE A 153 -4.70 19.75 3.05
N GLY A 154 -5.04 20.55 2.04
CA GLY A 154 -5.76 20.05 0.86
C GLY A 154 -4.93 19.03 0.06
N LEU A 155 -3.63 19.28 -0.10
CA LEU A 155 -2.72 18.36 -0.78
C LEU A 155 -2.53 17.06 0.00
N ILE A 156 -2.38 17.16 1.32
CA ILE A 156 -2.32 15.98 2.20
C ILE A 156 -3.61 15.16 2.10
N ALA A 157 -4.76 15.82 2.17
CA ALA A 157 -6.06 15.15 2.08
C ALA A 157 -6.24 14.45 0.72
N GLY A 158 -5.83 15.08 -0.37
CA GLY A 158 -5.83 14.49 -1.72
C GLY A 158 -4.95 13.24 -1.78
N ALA A 159 -3.70 13.34 -1.35
CA ALA A 159 -2.77 12.20 -1.35
C ALA A 159 -3.25 11.06 -0.41
N LEU A 160 -3.86 11.38 0.72
CA LEU A 160 -4.47 10.36 1.59
C LEU A 160 -5.64 9.65 0.90
N ALA A 161 -6.51 10.38 0.19
CA ALA A 161 -7.61 9.80 -0.57
C ALA A 161 -7.10 8.89 -1.70
N ASP A 162 -6.07 9.33 -2.42
CA ASP A 162 -5.44 8.54 -3.48
C ASP A 162 -4.79 7.27 -2.93
N GLU A 163 -4.09 7.32 -1.78
CA GLU A 163 -3.50 6.12 -1.20
C GLU A 163 -4.57 5.16 -0.63
N ILE A 164 -5.68 5.67 -0.08
CA ILE A 164 -6.83 4.82 0.29
C ILE A 164 -7.37 4.10 -0.94
N LEU A 165 -7.51 4.80 -2.07
CA LEU A 165 -7.96 4.21 -3.33
C LEU A 165 -6.96 3.19 -3.88
N ASN A 166 -5.67 3.51 -3.87
CA ASN A 166 -4.59 2.58 -4.25
C ASN A 166 -4.63 1.31 -3.42
N LEU A 167 -4.87 1.41 -2.12
CA LEU A 167 -5.02 0.27 -1.23
C LEU A 167 -6.29 -0.55 -1.55
N ARG A 168 -7.42 0.08 -1.89
CA ARG A 168 -8.61 -0.65 -2.36
C ARG A 168 -8.33 -1.41 -3.65
N ILE A 169 -7.72 -0.76 -4.63
CA ILE A 169 -7.34 -1.36 -5.92
C ILE A 169 -6.37 -2.53 -5.70
N TYR A 170 -5.38 -2.36 -4.81
CA TYR A 170 -4.48 -3.44 -4.42
C TYR A 170 -5.25 -4.67 -3.91
N LEU A 171 -6.18 -4.46 -2.97
CA LEU A 171 -6.97 -5.55 -2.41
C LEU A 171 -7.88 -6.24 -3.45
N GLU A 172 -8.46 -5.48 -4.37
CA GLU A 172 -9.32 -6.03 -5.44
C GLU A 172 -8.54 -6.81 -6.50
N THR A 173 -7.29 -6.40 -6.76
CA THR A 173 -6.43 -7.04 -7.76
C THR A 173 -5.64 -8.23 -7.21
N LEU A 174 -5.49 -8.34 -5.88
CA LEU A 174 -4.79 -9.44 -5.21
C LEU A 174 -5.19 -10.85 -5.70
N PRO A 175 -6.49 -11.19 -5.85
CA PRO A 175 -6.90 -12.51 -6.34
C PRO A 175 -6.52 -12.78 -7.80
N ARG A 176 -6.35 -11.72 -8.60
CA ARG A 176 -6.00 -11.80 -10.03
C ARG A 176 -4.50 -11.73 -10.28
N ARG A 177 -3.70 -11.41 -9.26
CA ARG A 177 -2.26 -11.16 -9.39
C ARG A 177 -1.52 -12.27 -10.12
N GLU A 178 -1.78 -13.53 -9.77
CA GLU A 178 -1.11 -14.66 -10.41
C GLU A 178 -1.46 -14.78 -11.90
N ALA A 179 -2.75 -14.63 -12.25
CA ALA A 179 -3.18 -14.64 -13.64
C ALA A 179 -2.51 -13.52 -14.45
N LEU A 180 -2.44 -12.30 -13.89
CA LEU A 180 -1.78 -11.16 -14.52
C LEU A 180 -0.27 -11.39 -14.73
N ILE A 181 0.39 -12.07 -13.78
CA ILE A 181 1.80 -12.44 -13.91
C ILE A 181 2.00 -13.43 -15.06
N GLN A 182 1.14 -14.46 -15.15
CA GLN A 182 1.21 -15.45 -16.24
C GLN A 182 0.92 -14.81 -17.61
N GLU A 183 -0.07 -13.92 -17.69
CA GLU A 183 -0.37 -13.14 -18.90
C GLU A 183 0.85 -12.31 -19.34
N PHE A 184 1.51 -11.64 -18.39
CA PHE A 184 2.70 -10.83 -18.68
C PHE A 184 3.87 -11.69 -19.19
N TYR A 185 4.20 -12.80 -18.54
CA TYR A 185 5.28 -13.68 -18.99
C TYR A 185 4.97 -14.36 -20.33
N GLY A 186 3.71 -14.70 -20.60
CA GLY A 186 3.28 -15.26 -21.88
C GLY A 186 3.59 -14.35 -23.08
N GLN A 187 3.63 -13.03 -22.89
CA GLN A 187 3.98 -12.08 -23.94
C GLN A 187 5.46 -12.15 -24.36
N PHE A 188 6.35 -12.57 -23.45
CA PHE A 188 7.79 -12.68 -23.73
C PHE A 188 8.19 -14.06 -24.29
N SER A 189 7.30 -15.06 -24.21
CA SER A 189 7.56 -16.44 -24.62
C SER A 189 7.17 -16.74 -26.07
N GLN A 190 6.62 -15.78 -26.83
CA GLN A 190 6.34 -16.01 -28.25
C GLN A 190 7.63 -15.97 -29.07
N PRO A 191 8.01 -17.06 -29.75
CA PRO A 191 9.15 -17.02 -30.67
C PRO A 191 8.83 -16.03 -31.79
N LYS A 192 9.77 -15.10 -32.03
CA LYS A 192 9.73 -14.20 -33.19
C LYS A 192 9.63 -15.09 -34.46
N LYS A 193 8.53 -14.91 -35.21
CA LYS A 193 8.42 -15.46 -36.57
C LYS A 193 9.41 -14.80 -37.50
#